data_AF-A0A6M1T6I0-F1
#
_entry.id   AF-A0A6M1T6I0-F1
#
_cell.length_a   1.000
_cell.length_b   1.000
_cell.length_c   1.000
_cell.angle_alpha   90.00
_cell.angle_beta   90.00
_cell.angle_gamma   90.00
#
_symmetry.space_group_name_H-M   'P 1'
#
loop_
_entity.id
_entity.type
_entity.pdbx_description
1 polymer ?
#
loop_
_entity_poly.entity_id
_entity_poly.type
_entity_poly.pdbx_seq_one_letter_code
_entity_poly.pdbx_strand_id
1 'polypeptide(L)'
;MEEDSNKDEYTHGFTKDVNDYLNFYIRVADAKAAVFLAGDITVGAALAKSTFCSDEAIIFGAISALSILISIFFGAKVFIPSVSSKHQGFIFWENIKNWSSKDRYLSKVQNLSSSEIENQYAKQNWEVSKILSKKHFAIKWGVVTFLVGFLAYVLSQII
;
A
#
# COMPACT_ATOMS: atom_id res chain seq x y z
N MET A 1 -4.96 39.61 -19.65
CA MET A 1 -4.38 38.56 -20.51
C MET A 1 -3.03 38.05 -19.99
N GLU A 2 -2.34 38.75 -19.08
CA GLU A 2 -1.10 38.28 -18.41
C GLU A 2 -1.33 37.33 -17.22
N GLU A 3 -2.56 37.24 -16.70
CA GLU A 3 -2.85 36.48 -15.48
C GLU A 3 -3.09 34.97 -15.73
N ASP A 4 -3.48 34.59 -16.95
CA ASP A 4 -3.69 33.18 -17.34
C ASP A 4 -2.37 32.48 -17.69
N SER A 5 -1.42 33.17 -18.34
CA SER A 5 -0.12 32.57 -18.69
C SER A 5 0.73 32.21 -17.47
N ASN A 6 0.48 32.87 -16.33
CA ASN A 6 1.21 32.65 -15.08
C ASN A 6 0.68 31.42 -14.32
N LYS A 7 -0.62 31.08 -14.45
CA LYS A 7 -1.19 29.86 -13.84
C LYS A 7 -0.71 28.57 -14.52
N ASP A 8 -0.51 28.62 -15.83
CA ASP A 8 -0.05 27.48 -16.62
C ASP A 8 1.41 27.11 -16.30
N GLU A 9 2.22 28.08 -15.88
CA GLU A 9 3.64 27.85 -15.53
C GLU A 9 3.81 27.15 -14.18
N TYR A 10 2.98 27.45 -13.17
CA TYR A 10 3.03 26.79 -11.85
C TYR A 10 2.32 25.44 -11.79
N THR A 11 1.38 25.18 -12.71
CA THR A 11 0.64 23.91 -12.74
C THR A 11 1.34 22.84 -13.57
N HIS A 12 2.27 23.23 -14.44
CA HIS A 12 3.04 22.30 -15.26
C HIS A 12 3.93 21.41 -14.38
N GLY A 13 3.68 20.10 -14.40
CA GLY A 13 4.41 19.12 -13.60
C GLY A 13 3.86 18.87 -12.20
N PHE A 14 2.94 19.70 -11.68
CA PHE A 14 2.38 19.51 -10.34
C PHE A 14 1.70 18.14 -10.19
N THR A 15 0.90 17.72 -11.18
CA THR A 15 0.20 16.42 -11.06
C THR A 15 1.16 15.25 -11.14
N LYS A 16 2.28 15.38 -11.86
CA LYS A 16 3.36 14.39 -11.85
C LYS A 16 4.03 14.33 -10.48
N ASP A 17 4.34 15.46 -9.87
CA ASP A 17 4.98 15.48 -8.54
C ASP A 17 4.06 14.87 -7.47
N VAL A 18 2.75 15.15 -7.53
CA VAL A 18 1.76 14.47 -6.70
C VAL A 18 1.73 12.97 -6.98
N ASN A 19 1.88 12.54 -8.23
CA ASN A 19 1.95 11.13 -8.58
C ASN A 19 3.17 10.45 -7.95
N ASP A 20 4.34 11.09 -8.05
CA ASP A 20 5.59 10.62 -7.47
C ASP A 20 5.48 10.53 -5.93
N TYR A 21 4.86 11.53 -5.31
CA TYR A 21 4.54 11.56 -3.88
C TYR A 21 3.63 10.39 -3.47
N LEU A 22 2.50 10.17 -4.17
CA LEU A 22 1.59 9.08 -3.85
C LEU A 22 2.24 7.70 -4.01
N ASN A 23 3.02 7.50 -5.08
CA ASN A 23 3.77 6.27 -5.32
C ASN A 23 4.87 6.05 -4.26
N PHE A 24 5.51 7.12 -3.77
CA PHE A 24 6.40 7.03 -2.62
C PHE A 24 5.67 6.51 -1.38
N TYR A 25 4.48 7.03 -1.06
CA TYR A 25 3.73 6.53 0.09
C TYR A 25 3.21 5.10 -0.07
N ILE A 26 2.95 4.63 -1.30
CA ILE A 26 2.69 3.21 -1.55
C ILE A 26 3.91 2.37 -1.16
N ARG A 27 5.12 2.77 -1.57
CA ARG A 27 6.35 2.05 -1.21
C ARG A 27 6.58 2.04 0.31
N VAL A 28 6.31 3.17 0.98
CA VAL A 28 6.37 3.24 2.46
C VAL A 28 5.33 2.32 3.11
N ALA A 29 4.12 2.24 2.56
CA ALA A 29 3.08 1.34 3.03
C ALA A 29 3.52 -0.13 2.91
N ASP A 30 4.08 -0.52 1.77
CA ASP A 30 4.58 -1.88 1.51
C ASP A 30 5.75 -2.24 2.43
N ALA A 31 6.67 -1.29 2.67
CA ALA A 31 7.78 -1.46 3.61
C ALA A 31 7.29 -1.68 5.06
N LYS A 32 6.31 -0.87 5.51
CA LYS A 32 5.69 -1.05 6.84
C LYS A 32 5.04 -2.42 6.98
N ALA A 33 4.32 -2.87 5.95
CA ALA A 33 3.71 -4.20 5.93
C ALA A 33 4.74 -5.32 6.04
N ALA A 34 5.83 -5.23 5.27
CA ALA A 34 6.91 -6.21 5.34
C ALA A 34 7.53 -6.29 6.76
N VAL A 35 7.76 -5.13 7.40
CA VAL A 35 8.35 -5.07 8.74
C VAL A 35 7.48 -5.76 9.79
N PHE A 36 6.18 -5.44 9.88
CA PHE A 36 5.36 -6.08 10.90
C PHE A 36 5.07 -7.55 10.59
N LEU A 37 4.99 -7.96 9.32
CA LEU A 37 4.88 -9.38 8.95
C LEU A 37 6.11 -10.21 9.34
N ALA A 38 7.31 -9.64 9.19
CA ALA A 38 8.52 -10.27 9.70
C ALA A 38 8.46 -10.41 11.24
N GLY A 39 7.93 -9.39 11.91
CA GLY A 39 7.59 -9.44 13.33
C GLY A 39 6.61 -10.57 13.67
N ASP A 40 5.50 -10.66 12.95
CA ASP A 40 4.46 -11.69 13.11
C ASP A 40 5.05 -13.11 12.99
N ILE A 41 5.89 -13.35 11.98
CA ILE A 41 6.57 -14.64 11.78
C ILE A 41 7.49 -14.93 12.97
N THR A 42 8.23 -13.93 13.45
CA THR A 42 9.17 -14.07 14.58
C THR A 42 8.41 -14.44 15.85
N VAL A 43 7.36 -13.70 16.19
CA VAL A 43 6.55 -13.95 17.39
C VAL A 43 5.78 -15.27 17.25
N GLY A 44 5.23 -15.56 16.08
CA GLY A 44 4.55 -16.83 15.81
C GLY A 44 5.46 -18.04 15.96
N ALA A 45 6.71 -17.94 15.49
CA ALA A 45 7.70 -18.99 15.68
C ALA A 45 8.13 -19.16 17.14
N ALA A 46 8.24 -18.05 17.89
CA ALA A 46 8.53 -18.08 19.32
C ALA A 46 7.37 -18.72 20.10
N LEU A 47 6.13 -18.34 19.79
CA LEU A 47 4.92 -18.89 20.37
C LEU A 47 4.80 -20.41 20.13
N ALA A 48 5.11 -20.87 18.91
CA ALA A 48 5.08 -22.30 18.56
C ALA A 48 6.10 -23.15 19.35
N LYS A 49 7.17 -22.54 19.87
CA LYS A 49 8.18 -23.20 20.70
C LYS A 49 7.96 -23.00 22.20
N SER A 50 7.00 -22.17 22.58
CA SER A 50 6.77 -21.80 23.98
C SER A 50 6.04 -22.93 24.72
N THR A 51 6.39 -23.10 25.99
CA THR A 51 5.68 -23.97 26.93
C THR A 51 4.92 -23.10 27.91
N PHE A 52 3.63 -23.35 28.08
CA PHE A 52 2.79 -22.59 29.01
C PHE A 52 2.67 -23.34 30.33
N CYS A 53 2.94 -22.65 31.44
CA CYS A 53 2.99 -23.25 32.78
C CYS A 53 1.73 -22.99 33.62
N SER A 54 0.86 -22.07 33.19
CA SER A 54 -0.36 -21.65 33.87
C SER A 54 -1.53 -21.52 32.88
N ASP A 55 -2.76 -21.59 33.38
CA ASP A 55 -3.96 -21.41 32.55
C ASP A 55 -4.02 -19.98 31.99
N GLU A 56 -3.57 -18.99 32.76
CA GLU A 56 -3.42 -17.60 32.33
C GLU A 56 -2.43 -17.48 31.16
N ALA A 57 -1.28 -18.16 31.24
CA ALA A 57 -0.30 -18.19 30.16
C ALA A 57 -0.89 -18.77 28.87
N ILE A 58 -1.71 -19.83 28.97
CA ILE A 58 -2.41 -20.41 27.82
C ILE A 58 -3.39 -19.41 27.19
N ILE A 59 -4.17 -18.69 28.00
CA ILE A 59 -5.12 -17.69 27.51
C ILE A 59 -4.38 -16.56 26.78
N PHE A 60 -3.32 -16.00 27.36
CA PHE A 60 -2.53 -14.96 26.72
C PHE A 60 -1.81 -15.47 25.45
N GLY A 61 -1.32 -16.71 25.47
CA GLY A 61 -0.76 -17.37 24.29
C GLY A 61 -1.78 -17.51 23.15
N ALA A 62 -3.03 -17.87 23.47
CA ALA A 62 -4.11 -17.96 22.50
C ALA A 62 -4.51 -16.60 21.92
N ILE A 63 -4.61 -15.55 22.76
CA ILE A 63 -4.83 -14.17 22.32
C ILE A 63 -3.70 -13.72 21.38
N SER A 64 -2.45 -14.04 21.73
CA SER A 64 -1.30 -13.76 20.88
C SER A 64 -1.43 -14.43 19.51
N ALA A 65 -1.71 -15.74 19.49
CA ALA A 65 -1.86 -16.51 18.26
C ALA A 65 -2.93 -15.89 17.34
N LEU A 66 -4.12 -15.63 17.89
CA LEU A 66 -5.23 -15.06 17.13
C LEU A 66 -4.90 -13.66 16.59
N SER A 67 -4.29 -12.82 17.42
CA SER A 67 -3.94 -11.45 17.02
C SER A 67 -2.89 -11.42 15.91
N ILE A 68 -1.89 -12.30 15.98
CA ILE A 68 -0.86 -12.46 14.94
C ILE A 68 -1.49 -12.94 13.62
N LEU A 69 -2.41 -13.91 13.66
CA LEU A 69 -3.11 -14.37 12.45
C LEU A 69 -3.90 -13.24 11.78
N ILE A 70 -4.57 -12.40 12.58
CA ILE A 70 -5.29 -11.23 12.07
C ILE A 70 -4.30 -10.20 11.48
N SER A 71 -3.16 -9.96 12.15
CA SER A 71 -2.12 -9.08 11.64
C SER A 71 -1.58 -9.55 10.30
N ILE A 72 -1.28 -10.85 10.17
CA ILE A 72 -0.83 -11.46 8.92
C ILE A 72 -1.85 -11.26 7.81
N PHE A 73 -3.14 -11.46 8.10
CA PHE A 73 -4.20 -11.23 7.13
C PHE A 73 -4.23 -9.78 6.62
N PHE A 74 -4.10 -8.80 7.51
CA PHE A 74 -4.02 -7.39 7.12
C PHE A 74 -2.73 -7.05 6.37
N GLY A 75 -1.59 -7.62 6.76
CA GLY A 75 -0.32 -7.47 6.05
C GLY A 75 -0.38 -8.04 4.64
N ALA A 76 -0.92 -9.24 4.47
CA ALA A 76 -1.12 -9.85 3.16
C ALA A 76 -1.99 -8.97 2.25
N LYS A 77 -3.06 -8.37 2.80
CA LYS A 77 -3.94 -7.46 2.06
C LYS A 77 -3.23 -6.23 1.48
N VAL A 78 -2.12 -5.77 2.09
CA VAL A 78 -1.32 -4.65 1.56
C VAL A 78 -0.61 -5.02 0.26
N PHE A 79 -0.16 -6.28 0.13
CA PHE A 79 0.54 -6.78 -1.06
C PHE A 79 -0.38 -7.22 -2.19
N ILE A 80 -1.66 -7.46 -1.92
CA ILE A 80 -2.61 -7.83 -2.98
C ILE A 80 -2.72 -6.66 -3.96
N PRO A 81 -2.36 -6.85 -5.24
CA PRO A 81 -2.42 -5.78 -6.23
C PRO A 81 -3.88 -5.38 -6.45
N SER A 82 -4.26 -4.21 -5.94
CA SER A 82 -5.59 -3.64 -6.15
C SER A 82 -5.57 -2.70 -7.34
N VAL A 83 -5.45 -3.23 -8.57
CA VAL A 83 -5.57 -2.38 -9.76
C VAL A 83 -6.65 -2.93 -10.68
N SER A 84 -7.69 -2.12 -10.84
CA SER A 84 -8.88 -2.40 -11.63
C SER A 84 -9.07 -1.23 -12.59
N SER A 85 -8.28 -1.18 -13.64
CA SER A 85 -8.65 -0.38 -14.80
C SER A 85 -8.29 -1.13 -16.07
N LYS A 86 -9.31 -1.65 -16.77
CA LYS A 86 -9.17 -2.24 -18.12
C LYS A 86 -9.27 -1.16 -19.21
N HIS A 87 -8.68 0.01 -18.99
CA HIS A 87 -8.70 1.08 -19.99
C HIS A 87 -7.31 1.29 -20.60
N GLN A 88 -7.28 1.79 -21.84
CA GLN A 88 -6.05 2.29 -22.45
C GLN A 88 -5.61 3.53 -21.67
N GLY A 89 -4.37 3.55 -21.23
CA GLY A 89 -3.80 4.63 -20.42
C GLY A 89 -2.32 4.79 -20.77
N PHE A 90 -1.77 5.97 -20.47
CA PHE A 90 -0.44 6.34 -20.96
C PHE A 90 0.70 6.08 -19.97
N ILE A 91 0.40 6.04 -18.68
CA ILE A 91 1.39 6.05 -17.59
C ILE A 91 1.45 4.69 -16.87
N PHE A 92 0.30 4.13 -16.49
CA PHE A 92 0.27 2.88 -15.74
C PHE A 92 0.63 1.68 -16.62
N TRP A 93 1.64 0.90 -16.22
CA TRP A 93 2.21 -0.21 -17.01
C TRP A 93 1.16 -1.22 -17.51
N GLU A 94 0.19 -1.56 -16.67
CA GLU A 94 -0.86 -2.52 -17.06
C GLU A 94 -1.88 -1.92 -18.04
N ASN A 95 -2.00 -0.59 -18.08
CA ASN A 95 -2.78 0.13 -19.08
C ASN A 95 -1.98 0.30 -20.39
N ILE A 96 -0.65 0.46 -20.31
CA ILE A 96 0.24 0.51 -21.47
C ILE A 96 0.22 -0.84 -22.21
N LYS A 97 0.19 -1.95 -21.47
CA LYS A 97 0.05 -3.30 -22.02
C LYS A 97 -1.23 -3.51 -22.84
N ASN A 98 -2.29 -2.73 -22.58
CA ASN A 98 -3.57 -2.83 -23.30
C ASN A 98 -3.58 -2.10 -24.65
N TRP A 99 -2.46 -1.51 -25.08
CA TRP A 99 -2.32 -0.94 -26.41
C TRP A 99 -2.08 -2.02 -27.46
N SER A 100 -2.73 -1.90 -28.62
CA SER A 100 -2.67 -2.91 -29.69
C SER A 100 -1.31 -3.04 -30.36
N SER A 101 -0.48 -1.99 -30.32
CA SER A 101 0.90 -2.01 -30.83
C SER A 101 1.75 -0.94 -30.17
N LYS A 102 3.07 -1.17 -30.12
CA LYS A 102 4.08 -0.21 -29.66
C LYS A 102 3.99 1.11 -30.44
N ASP A 103 3.87 1.05 -31.76
CA ASP A 103 3.86 2.24 -32.62
C ASP A 103 2.61 3.10 -32.41
N ARG A 104 1.45 2.47 -32.13
CA ARG A 104 0.22 3.18 -31.78
C ARG A 104 0.36 3.90 -30.44
N TYR A 105 1.00 3.28 -29.46
CA TYR A 105 1.28 3.92 -28.18
C TYR A 105 2.23 5.12 -28.36
N LEU A 106 3.36 4.91 -29.04
CA LEU A 106 4.37 5.95 -29.26
C LEU A 106 3.80 7.16 -30.01
N SER A 107 3.11 6.93 -31.12
CA SER A 107 2.47 7.99 -31.90
C SER A 107 1.44 8.76 -31.09
N LYS A 108 0.67 8.11 -30.19
CA LYS A 108 -0.26 8.82 -29.33
C LYS A 108 0.44 9.62 -28.25
N VAL A 109 1.46 9.08 -27.60
CA VAL A 109 2.22 9.80 -26.56
C VAL A 109 2.92 11.04 -27.13
N GLN A 110 3.50 10.96 -28.32
CA GLN A 110 4.17 12.09 -28.98
C GLN A 110 3.24 13.25 -29.33
N ASN A 111 1.94 12.97 -29.48
CA ASN A 111 0.94 13.96 -29.84
C ASN A 111 0.12 14.47 -28.64
N LEU A 112 0.49 14.09 -27.40
CA LEU A 112 -0.17 14.61 -26.20
C LEU A 112 0.28 16.05 -25.93
N SER A 113 -0.70 16.93 -25.76
CA SER A 113 -0.47 18.26 -25.21
C SER A 113 -0.12 18.19 -23.71
N SER A 114 0.50 19.25 -23.19
CA SER A 114 0.81 19.34 -21.75
C SER A 114 -0.43 19.25 -20.87
N SER A 115 -1.55 19.86 -21.28
CA SER A 115 -2.81 19.78 -20.54
C SER A 115 -3.41 18.37 -20.53
N GLU A 116 -3.24 17.61 -21.61
CA GLU A 116 -3.63 16.19 -21.64
C GLU A 116 -2.77 15.34 -20.72
N ILE A 117 -1.45 15.61 -20.65
CA ILE A 117 -0.54 14.92 -19.73
C ILE A 117 -0.96 15.16 -18.27
N GLU A 118 -1.20 16.42 -17.90
CA GLU A 118 -1.65 16.78 -16.55
C GLU A 118 -2.99 16.09 -16.20
N ASN A 119 -3.93 16.04 -17.13
CA ASN A 119 -5.22 15.36 -16.93
C ASN A 119 -5.04 13.84 -16.73
N GLN A 120 -4.11 13.21 -17.44
CA GLN A 120 -3.82 11.77 -17.25
C GLN A 120 -3.23 11.50 -15.87
N TYR A 121 -2.28 12.33 -15.41
CA TYR A 121 -1.73 12.23 -14.07
C TYR A 121 -2.79 12.50 -13.00
N ALA A 122 -3.65 13.50 -13.17
CA ALA A 122 -4.73 13.80 -12.22
C ALA A 122 -5.69 12.61 -12.03
N LYS A 123 -6.10 11.96 -13.14
CA LYS A 123 -6.92 10.73 -13.08
C LYS A 123 -6.19 9.60 -12.35
N GLN A 124 -4.91 9.41 -12.63
CA GLN A 124 -4.12 8.39 -11.95
C GLN A 124 -3.96 8.70 -10.47
N ASN A 125 -3.73 9.96 -10.08
CA ASN A 125 -3.63 10.38 -8.69
C ASN A 125 -4.91 10.08 -7.92
N TRP A 126 -6.06 10.31 -8.53
CA TRP A 126 -7.35 9.93 -7.95
C TRP A 126 -7.44 8.42 -7.67
N GLU A 127 -7.09 7.58 -8.64
CA GLU A 127 -7.12 6.12 -8.45
C GLU A 127 -6.07 5.63 -7.45
N VAL A 128 -4.85 6.15 -7.52
CA VAL A 128 -3.76 5.81 -6.60
C VAL A 128 -4.10 6.23 -5.16
N SER A 129 -4.78 7.36 -4.96
CA SER A 129 -5.19 7.80 -3.62
C SER A 129 -6.19 6.82 -2.97
N LYS A 130 -7.12 6.24 -3.73
CA LYS A 130 -8.04 5.20 -3.25
C LYS A 130 -7.28 3.93 -2.83
N ILE A 131 -6.29 3.52 -3.62
CA ILE A 131 -5.43 2.37 -3.30
C ILE A 131 -4.66 2.65 -1.99
N LEU A 132 -4.06 3.84 -1.89
CA LEU A 132 -3.28 4.25 -0.74
C LEU A 132 -4.12 4.28 0.54
N SER A 133 -5.35 4.77 0.47
CA SER A 133 -6.30 4.77 1.59
C SER A 133 -6.62 3.35 2.07
N LYS A 134 -6.90 2.42 1.14
CA LYS A 134 -7.13 1.01 1.49
C LYS A 134 -5.90 0.35 2.12
N LYS A 135 -4.69 0.62 1.62
CA LYS A 135 -3.44 0.12 2.19
C LYS A 135 -3.21 0.68 3.60
N HIS A 136 -3.41 1.99 3.81
CA HIS A 136 -3.27 2.60 5.12
C HIS A 136 -4.27 2.05 6.14
N PHE A 137 -5.50 1.78 5.72
CA PHE A 137 -6.48 1.11 6.59
C PHE A 137 -5.99 -0.28 7.01
N ALA A 138 -5.50 -1.09 6.06
CA ALA A 138 -4.95 -2.40 6.37
C ALA A 138 -3.72 -2.32 7.30
N ILE A 139 -2.79 -1.39 7.04
CA ILE A 139 -1.62 -1.17 7.90
C ILE A 139 -2.03 -0.79 9.32
N LYS A 140 -3.01 0.12 9.48
CA LYS A 140 -3.46 0.55 10.80
C LYS A 140 -3.92 -0.65 11.63
N TRP A 141 -4.77 -1.51 11.06
CA TRP A 141 -5.27 -2.68 11.76
C TRP A 141 -4.23 -3.78 11.93
N GLY A 142 -3.36 -3.99 10.93
CA GLY A 142 -2.22 -4.90 11.04
C GLY A 142 -1.30 -4.54 12.18
N VAL A 143 -0.86 -3.28 12.25
CA VAL A 143 0.02 -2.80 13.34
C VAL A 143 -0.65 -2.93 14.71
N VAL A 144 -1.92 -2.55 14.84
CA VAL A 144 -2.64 -2.66 16.13
C VAL A 144 -2.72 -4.12 16.57
N THR A 145 -3.07 -5.04 15.67
CA THR A 145 -3.21 -6.46 15.99
C THR A 145 -1.86 -7.14 16.25
N PHE A 146 -0.80 -6.75 15.53
CA PHE A 146 0.58 -7.15 15.85
C PHE A 146 0.98 -6.72 17.26
N LEU A 147 0.74 -5.46 17.65
CA LEU A 147 1.11 -4.96 18.97
C LEU A 147 0.35 -5.68 20.09
N VAL A 148 -0.96 -5.91 19.90
CA VAL A 148 -1.75 -6.71 20.84
C VAL A 148 -1.19 -8.13 20.95
N GLY A 149 -0.87 -8.76 19.81
CA GLY A 149 -0.31 -10.10 19.77
C GLY A 149 1.04 -10.19 20.49
N PHE A 150 1.93 -9.24 20.21
CA PHE A 150 3.24 -9.15 20.84
C PHE A 150 3.13 -8.96 22.36
N LEU A 151 2.28 -8.05 22.83
CA LEU A 151 2.09 -7.84 24.27
C LEU A 151 1.50 -9.07 24.96
N ALA A 152 0.50 -9.72 24.34
CA ALA A 152 -0.07 -10.95 24.86
C ALA A 152 0.97 -12.08 24.91
N TYR A 153 1.84 -12.18 23.89
CA TYR A 153 2.96 -13.13 23.92
C TYR A 153 3.87 -12.87 25.13
N VAL A 154 4.33 -11.64 25.34
CA VAL A 154 5.21 -11.33 26.47
C VAL A 154 4.55 -11.67 27.81
N LEU A 155 3.27 -11.33 27.99
CA LEU A 155 2.53 -11.68 29.21
C LEU A 155 2.44 -13.19 29.42
N SER A 156 2.23 -13.96 28.34
CA SER A 156 2.18 -15.43 28.42
C SER A 156 3.48 -16.10 28.86
N GLN A 157 4.61 -15.39 28.80
CA GLN A 157 5.92 -15.93 29.19
C GLN A 157 6.34 -15.53 30.60
N ILE A 158 5.67 -14.54 31.20
CA ILE A 158 6.02 -13.99 32.52
C ILE A 158 5.12 -14.55 33.63
N ILE A 159 3.88 -14.91 33.29
CA ILE A 159 2.85 -15.48 34.17
C ILE A 159 2.86 -17.00 34.01
#